data_AF-A0A2T7NPL0-F1
#
_entry.id   AF-A0A2T7NPL0-F1
#
_cell.length_a   1.000
_cell.length_b   1.000
_cell.length_c   1.000
_cell.angle_alpha   90.00
_cell.angle_beta   90.00
_cell.angle_gamma   90.00
#
_symmetry.space_group_name_H-M   'P 1'
#
loop_
_entity.id
_entity.type
_entity.pdbx_description
1 polymer ?
#
loop_
_entity_poly.entity_id
_entity_poly.type
_entity_poly.pdbx_seq_one_letter_code
_entity_poly.pdbx_strand_id
1 'polypeptide(L)'
;MMRMQVLHLAVFRLYIVSRSLLSSMSLTLSEPRPDPFRGHEGVFMAVAYSWVVLLSAVLLSCCGPSLAYPDGAPTEACTNMFPSGHHADAQSSTPPYELTVSSTSLTASNVYTVTLKVKSGQTTTFKGLFVQARLADNCNNTSPHGTFTVPSDGFLKLTPCTVANDAVTQINDIPQTTKTFNWTSPSSIPGTVYFRATVVYNEKTFWTDVSSDFLRPSGATGTPQVCTVQKTSGGAAVAATVLLTTVLALTSFALVL
;
A
#
# COMPACT_ATOMS: atom_id res chain seq x y z
N MET A 1 -7.64 -20.19 1.65
CA MET A 1 -8.05 -21.30 0.75
C MET A 1 -9.51 -21.26 0.32
N MET A 2 -10.45 -20.69 1.10
CA MET A 2 -11.89 -20.71 0.78
C MET A 2 -12.33 -19.74 -0.35
N ARG A 3 -11.57 -18.68 -0.66
CA ARG A 3 -11.96 -17.67 -1.68
C ARG A 3 -11.60 -18.03 -3.12
N MET A 4 -10.62 -18.90 -3.34
CA MET A 4 -10.22 -19.35 -4.67
C MET A 4 -11.28 -20.27 -5.30
N GLN A 5 -12.02 -21.02 -4.47
CA GLN A 5 -13.11 -21.89 -4.92
C GLN A 5 -14.37 -21.12 -5.36
N VAL A 6 -14.70 -20.00 -4.70
CA VAL A 6 -15.87 -19.17 -5.06
C VAL A 6 -15.64 -18.45 -6.39
N LEU A 7 -14.43 -17.94 -6.62
CA LEU A 7 -14.05 -17.31 -7.88
C LEU A 7 -14.03 -18.32 -9.04
N HIS A 8 -13.49 -19.53 -8.82
CA HIS A 8 -13.56 -20.61 -9.80
C HIS A 8 -15.01 -20.99 -10.14
N LEU A 9 -15.91 -21.06 -9.15
CA LEU A 9 -17.32 -21.38 -9.39
C LEU A 9 -18.04 -20.29 -10.19
N ALA A 10 -17.74 -19.01 -9.93
CA ALA A 10 -18.35 -17.89 -10.65
C ALA A 10 -17.91 -17.84 -12.12
N VAL A 11 -16.61 -18.01 -12.38
CA VAL A 11 -16.04 -18.09 -13.74
C VAL A 11 -16.58 -19.32 -14.47
N PHE A 12 -16.69 -20.46 -13.79
CA PHE A 12 -17.24 -21.69 -14.37
C PHE A 12 -18.72 -21.55 -14.72
N ARG A 13 -19.52 -20.88 -13.88
CA ARG A 13 -20.94 -20.59 -14.18
C ARG A 13 -21.09 -19.62 -15.35
N LEU A 14 -20.27 -18.58 -15.44
CA LEU A 14 -20.27 -17.64 -16.57
C LEU A 14 -19.86 -18.33 -17.89
N TYR A 15 -18.88 -19.22 -17.82
CA TYR A 15 -18.44 -20.03 -18.95
C TYR A 15 -19.55 -20.95 -19.47
N ILE A 16 -20.29 -21.61 -18.57
CA ILE A 16 -21.43 -22.47 -18.94
C ILE A 16 -22.52 -21.63 -19.60
N VAL A 17 -22.88 -20.48 -19.04
CA VAL A 17 -23.92 -19.59 -19.61
C VAL A 17 -23.51 -19.10 -21.00
N SER A 18 -22.25 -18.72 -21.21
CA SER A 18 -21.72 -18.33 -22.51
C SER A 18 -21.79 -19.48 -23.54
N ARG A 19 -21.40 -20.71 -23.16
CA ARG A 19 -21.56 -21.89 -24.02
C ARG A 19 -23.01 -22.20 -24.36
N SER A 20 -23.92 -22.09 -23.39
CA SER A 20 -25.35 -22.32 -23.61
C SER A 20 -25.96 -21.31 -24.58
N LEU A 21 -25.56 -20.04 -24.51
CA LEU A 21 -25.98 -18.97 -25.44
C LEU A 21 -25.44 -19.18 -26.85
N LEU A 22 -24.17 -19.58 -27.00
CA LEU A 22 -23.57 -19.93 -28.29
C LEU A 22 -24.26 -21.15 -28.94
N SER A 23 -24.63 -22.15 -28.13
CA SER A 23 -25.35 -23.34 -28.61
C SER A 23 -26.79 -23.04 -29.03
N SER A 24 -27.46 -22.10 -28.36
CA SER A 24 -28.85 -21.74 -28.69
C SER A 24 -28.94 -20.83 -29.92
N MET A 25 -27.95 -19.96 -30.16
CA MET A 25 -27.84 -19.19 -31.42
C MET A 25 -27.50 -20.07 -32.64
N SER A 26 -26.77 -21.17 -32.42
CA SER A 26 -26.48 -22.15 -33.49
C SER A 26 -27.74 -22.93 -33.92
N LEU A 27 -28.72 -23.09 -33.03
CA LEU A 27 -29.98 -23.80 -33.30
C LEU A 27 -31.04 -22.92 -33.99
N THR A 28 -30.92 -21.60 -33.95
CA THR A 28 -31.83 -20.68 -34.65
C THR A 28 -31.53 -20.48 -36.15
N LEU A 29 -30.48 -21.11 -36.68
CA LEU A 29 -30.04 -20.97 -38.09
C LEU A 29 -30.47 -22.12 -39.01
N SER A 30 -31.37 -23.02 -38.57
CA SER A 30 -31.76 -24.20 -39.34
C SER A 30 -33.00 -24.04 -40.24
N GLU A 31 -33.31 -22.85 -40.75
CA GLU A 31 -34.35 -22.68 -41.79
C GLU A 31 -33.69 -22.31 -43.14
N PRO A 32 -33.91 -23.07 -44.23
CA PRO A 32 -33.09 -22.97 -45.44
C PRO A 32 -33.65 -21.93 -46.44
N ARG A 33 -32.86 -20.89 -46.75
CA ARG A 33 -32.82 -20.30 -48.10
C ARG A 33 -31.38 -19.96 -48.51
N PRO A 34 -30.98 -20.23 -49.77
CA PRO A 34 -29.58 -20.21 -50.16
C PRO A 34 -29.18 -18.83 -50.70
N ASP A 35 -28.67 -17.95 -49.84
CA ASP A 35 -27.85 -16.81 -50.28
C ASP A 35 -26.40 -17.05 -49.85
N PRO A 36 -25.47 -17.36 -50.78
CA PRO A 36 -24.15 -17.89 -50.47
C PRO A 36 -23.16 -16.89 -49.87
N PHE A 37 -23.54 -15.62 -49.65
CA PHE A 37 -22.62 -14.56 -49.23
C PHE A 37 -23.00 -13.81 -47.95
N ARG A 38 -24.11 -14.17 -47.26
CA ARG A 38 -24.62 -13.38 -46.12
C ARG A 38 -24.51 -14.05 -44.73
N GLY A 39 -23.95 -15.26 -44.65
CA GLY A 39 -23.85 -16.02 -43.39
C GLY A 39 -22.55 -15.83 -42.62
N HIS A 40 -21.48 -15.38 -43.27
CA HIS A 40 -20.16 -15.28 -42.63
C HIS A 40 -20.06 -14.10 -41.66
N GLU A 41 -20.67 -12.96 -41.97
CA GLU A 41 -20.53 -11.75 -41.16
C GLU A 41 -21.16 -11.87 -39.77
N GLY A 42 -22.31 -12.55 -39.65
CA GLY A 42 -22.98 -12.76 -38.36
C GLY A 42 -22.19 -13.66 -37.39
N VAL A 43 -21.50 -14.69 -37.92
CA VAL A 43 -20.67 -15.61 -37.12
C VAL A 43 -19.40 -14.90 -36.64
N PHE A 44 -18.75 -14.11 -37.49
CA PHE A 44 -17.58 -13.33 -37.09
C PHE A 44 -17.89 -12.31 -35.99
N MET A 45 -19.06 -11.65 -36.05
CA MET A 45 -19.49 -10.68 -35.04
C MET A 45 -19.82 -11.33 -33.68
N ALA A 46 -20.47 -12.50 -33.66
CA ALA A 46 -20.79 -13.22 -32.43
C ALA A 46 -19.55 -13.78 -31.72
N VAL A 47 -18.57 -14.25 -32.50
CA VAL A 47 -17.27 -14.69 -31.99
C VAL A 47 -16.53 -13.48 -31.40
N ALA A 48 -16.41 -12.37 -32.13
CA ALA A 48 -15.76 -11.16 -31.63
C ALA A 48 -16.36 -10.65 -30.30
N TYR A 49 -17.69 -10.63 -30.19
CA TYR A 49 -18.38 -10.20 -28.96
C TYR A 49 -18.08 -11.11 -27.77
N SER A 50 -17.99 -12.42 -27.99
CA SER A 50 -17.65 -13.41 -26.96
C SER A 50 -16.23 -13.22 -26.43
N TRP A 51 -15.27 -12.92 -27.30
CA TRP A 51 -13.88 -12.64 -26.91
C TRP A 51 -13.75 -11.31 -26.13
N VAL A 52 -14.49 -10.27 -26.52
CA VAL A 52 -14.51 -8.98 -25.80
C VAL A 52 -15.12 -9.11 -24.40
N VAL A 53 -16.20 -9.89 -24.24
CA VAL A 53 -16.81 -10.17 -22.93
C VAL A 53 -15.86 -10.98 -22.05
N LEU A 54 -15.14 -11.95 -22.61
CA LEU A 54 -14.15 -12.73 -21.86
C LEU A 54 -12.94 -11.87 -21.43
N LEU A 55 -12.41 -11.04 -22.34
CA LEU A 55 -11.29 -10.14 -22.02
C LEU A 55 -11.67 -9.09 -20.97
N SER A 56 -12.88 -8.51 -21.08
CA SER A 56 -13.38 -7.56 -20.07
C SER A 56 -13.62 -8.24 -18.72
N ALA A 57 -14.19 -9.45 -18.68
CA ALA A 57 -14.34 -10.21 -17.44
C ALA A 57 -12.99 -10.57 -16.79
N VAL A 58 -11.97 -10.91 -17.58
CA VAL A 58 -10.60 -11.17 -17.08
C VAL A 58 -9.96 -9.90 -16.52
N LEU A 59 -10.14 -8.74 -17.19
CA LEU A 59 -9.64 -7.45 -16.71
C LEU A 59 -10.34 -7.01 -15.40
N LEU A 60 -11.68 -7.15 -15.32
CA LEU A 60 -12.43 -6.86 -14.09
C LEU A 60 -12.06 -7.83 -12.95
N SER A 61 -11.71 -9.08 -13.26
CA SER A 61 -11.22 -10.05 -12.28
C SER A 61 -9.82 -9.74 -11.73
N CYS A 62 -9.02 -8.94 -12.44
CA CYS A 62 -7.69 -8.52 -11.99
C CYS A 62 -7.78 -7.38 -10.94
N CYS A 63 -8.86 -6.60 -10.95
CA CYS A 63 -9.16 -5.56 -9.97
C CYS A 63 -10.05 -6.07 -8.82
N GLY A 64 -9.74 -7.25 -8.26
CA GLY A 64 -10.37 -7.70 -7.01
C GLY A 64 -10.12 -6.69 -5.88
N PRO A 65 -11.02 -6.58 -4.88
CA PRO A 65 -10.79 -5.69 -3.74
C PRO A 65 -9.46 -6.06 -3.08
N SER A 66 -8.53 -5.12 -3.03
CA SER A 66 -7.28 -5.25 -2.26
C SER A 66 -7.68 -5.39 -0.81
N LEU A 67 -7.73 -6.63 -0.31
CA LEU A 67 -7.87 -6.88 1.10
C LEU A 67 -6.59 -6.35 1.74
N ALA A 68 -6.66 -5.15 2.31
CA ALA A 68 -5.60 -4.63 3.15
C ALA A 68 -5.45 -5.61 4.32
N TYR A 69 -4.44 -6.48 4.22
CA TYR A 69 -4.06 -7.30 5.35
C TYR A 69 -3.54 -6.36 6.43
N PRO A 70 -3.73 -6.69 7.73
CA PRO A 70 -3.10 -5.96 8.83
C PRO A 70 -1.57 -6.20 8.87
N ASP A 71 -0.96 -6.39 7.72
CA ASP A 71 0.47 -6.53 7.56
C ASP A 71 1.08 -5.11 7.53
N GLY A 72 2.26 -4.97 8.12
CA GLY A 72 2.91 -3.68 8.32
C GLY A 72 3.12 -2.82 7.07
N ALA A 73 3.72 -1.66 7.27
CA ALA A 73 4.03 -0.73 6.20
C ALA A 73 4.88 -1.41 5.10
N PRO A 74 4.53 -1.22 3.82
CA PRO A 74 5.24 -1.83 2.72
C PRO A 74 6.51 -1.01 2.38
N THR A 75 7.40 -1.57 1.57
CA THR A 75 8.71 -0.94 1.25
C THR A 75 8.55 0.40 0.53
N GLU A 76 7.44 0.64 -0.18
CA GLU A 76 7.15 1.92 -0.83
C GLU A 76 6.95 3.07 0.18
N ALA A 77 6.59 2.75 1.43
CA ALA A 77 6.49 3.72 2.51
C ALA A 77 7.86 4.17 3.05
N CYS A 78 8.96 3.52 2.65
CA CYS A 78 10.29 3.80 3.17
C CYS A 78 10.79 5.23 2.91
N THR A 79 10.32 5.90 1.86
CA THR A 79 10.76 7.27 1.52
C THR A 79 9.86 8.31 2.19
N ASN A 80 8.55 8.21 1.98
CA ASN A 80 7.60 9.23 2.43
C ASN A 80 7.11 8.99 3.87
N MET A 81 7.22 7.77 4.41
CA MET A 81 6.60 7.32 5.66
C MET A 81 5.09 7.60 5.72
N PHE A 82 4.43 7.71 4.57
CA PHE A 82 3.01 8.05 4.47
C PHE A 82 2.19 6.79 4.13
N PRO A 83 1.10 6.48 4.88
CA PRO A 83 0.24 5.33 4.59
C PRO A 83 -0.64 5.54 3.34
N SER A 84 -0.05 5.56 2.15
CA SER A 84 -0.75 5.90 0.89
C SER A 84 -1.93 4.99 0.56
N GLY A 85 -1.86 3.71 0.95
CA GLY A 85 -2.95 2.73 0.77
C GLY A 85 -4.19 2.96 1.63
N HIS A 86 -4.14 3.90 2.59
CA HIS A 86 -5.26 4.19 3.49
C HIS A 86 -6.29 5.15 2.88
N HIS A 87 -5.96 5.80 1.76
CA HIS A 87 -6.83 6.76 1.06
C HIS A 87 -7.40 7.86 1.98
N ALA A 88 -6.67 8.22 3.03
CA ALA A 88 -7.00 9.26 3.99
C ALA A 88 -5.80 10.18 4.20
N ASP A 89 -6.07 11.37 4.75
CA ASP A 89 -5.03 12.31 5.16
C ASP A 89 -4.61 12.09 6.61
N ALA A 90 -3.37 12.46 6.91
CA ALA A 90 -2.87 12.47 8.27
C ALA A 90 -3.68 13.46 9.11
N GLN A 91 -3.88 13.13 10.39
CA GLN A 91 -4.53 14.02 11.34
C GLN A 91 -3.66 15.27 11.55
N SER A 92 -4.29 16.44 11.58
CA SER A 92 -3.63 17.73 11.85
C SER A 92 -3.56 18.07 13.35
N SER A 93 -4.27 17.32 14.18
CA SER A 93 -4.24 17.47 15.63
C SER A 93 -2.94 16.91 16.21
N THR A 94 -2.52 17.44 17.36
CA THR A 94 -1.35 16.93 18.08
C THR A 94 -1.50 15.42 18.33
N PRO A 95 -0.50 14.60 17.97
CA PRO A 95 -0.58 13.16 18.19
C PRO A 95 -0.68 12.82 19.68
N PRO A 96 -1.57 11.87 20.07
CA PRO A 96 -1.68 11.39 21.45
C PRO A 96 -0.57 10.39 21.83
N TYR A 97 0.46 10.28 20.98
CA TYR A 97 1.59 9.37 21.13
C TYR A 97 2.89 10.15 21.30
N GLU A 98 3.86 9.53 21.96
CA GLU A 98 5.22 10.05 22.09
C GLU A 98 6.23 8.95 21.76
N LEU A 99 7.32 9.37 21.12
CA LEU A 99 8.46 8.52 20.80
C LEU A 99 9.64 9.01 21.62
N THR A 100 10.18 8.13 22.45
CA THR A 100 11.24 8.47 23.41
C THR A 100 12.46 7.60 23.18
N VAL A 101 13.62 8.13 23.55
CA VAL A 101 14.90 7.44 23.40
C VAL A 101 15.68 7.49 24.71
N SER A 102 16.41 6.40 25.00
CA SER A 102 17.20 6.25 26.22
C SER A 102 18.31 7.28 26.45
N SER A 103 18.80 7.94 25.39
CA SER A 103 19.85 8.96 25.48
C SER A 103 19.83 9.87 24.26
N THR A 104 20.20 11.13 24.45
CA THR A 104 20.36 12.16 23.41
C THR A 104 21.81 12.33 22.95
N SER A 105 22.76 11.60 23.56
CA SER A 105 24.16 11.60 23.15
C SER A 105 24.43 10.47 22.16
N LEU A 106 24.79 10.81 20.92
CA LEU A 106 25.05 9.84 19.87
C LEU A 106 26.50 9.35 19.89
N THR A 107 26.66 8.04 20.00
CA THR A 107 27.93 7.31 20.04
C THR A 107 27.86 6.20 19.00
N ALA A 108 28.92 6.07 18.19
CA ALA A 108 28.97 5.10 17.11
C ALA A 108 28.92 3.67 17.66
N SER A 109 28.30 2.76 16.90
CA SER A 109 28.16 1.35 17.28
C SER A 109 27.51 1.10 18.65
N ASN A 110 26.81 2.10 19.21
CA ASN A 110 26.11 1.97 20.48
C ASN A 110 24.63 1.58 20.28
N VAL A 111 24.03 0.96 21.30
CA VAL A 111 22.63 0.56 21.30
C VAL A 111 21.79 1.56 22.10
N TYR A 112 20.65 1.93 21.53
CA TYR A 112 19.68 2.86 22.10
C TYR A 112 18.32 2.19 22.17
N THR A 113 17.68 2.26 23.34
CA THR A 113 16.28 1.84 23.47
C THR A 113 15.36 2.96 23.01
N VAL A 114 14.45 2.62 22.10
CA VAL A 114 13.41 3.50 21.56
C VAL A 114 12.05 2.99 22.01
N THR A 115 11.22 3.87 22.54
CA THR A 115 9.89 3.52 23.05
C THR A 115 8.83 4.42 22.44
N LEU A 116 7.90 3.81 21.70
CA LEU A 116 6.66 4.44 21.25
C LEU A 116 5.58 4.12 22.28
N LYS A 117 4.93 5.15 22.84
CA LYS A 117 3.85 4.95 23.81
C LYS A 117 2.76 6.02 23.70
N VAL A 118 1.59 5.70 24.24
CA VAL A 118 0.50 6.65 24.44
C VAL A 118 0.93 7.65 25.53
N LYS A 119 0.72 8.95 25.28
CA LYS A 119 1.05 10.02 26.23
C LYS A 119 0.24 9.88 27.52
N SER A 120 0.83 10.28 28.64
CA SER A 120 0.14 10.30 29.93
C SER A 120 -1.16 11.11 29.87
N GLY A 121 -2.22 10.60 30.49
CA GLY A 121 -3.56 11.22 30.50
C GLY A 121 -4.39 10.98 29.24
N GLN A 122 -3.85 10.33 28.19
CA GLN A 122 -4.62 9.96 27.01
C GLN A 122 -5.23 8.56 27.18
N THR A 123 -6.48 8.39 26.76
CA THR A 123 -7.15 7.08 26.69
C THR A 123 -7.30 6.67 25.24
N THR A 124 -6.24 6.09 24.67
CA THR A 124 -6.22 5.62 23.28
C THR A 124 -5.26 4.43 23.12
N THR A 125 -5.20 3.88 21.92
CA THR A 125 -4.29 2.80 21.50
C THR A 125 -3.70 3.13 20.13
N PHE A 126 -2.78 2.33 19.64
CA PHE A 126 -2.39 2.29 18.23
C PHE A 126 -2.41 0.85 17.74
N LYS A 127 -2.71 0.67 16.46
CA LYS A 127 -2.74 -0.65 15.78
C LYS A 127 -1.60 -0.82 14.78
N GLY A 128 -1.01 0.28 14.32
CA GLY A 128 0.10 0.24 13.38
C GLY A 128 1.16 1.26 13.70
N LEU A 129 2.38 0.96 13.29
CA LEU A 129 3.51 1.87 13.39
C LEU A 129 4.50 1.63 12.24
N PHE A 130 5.18 2.69 11.85
CA PHE A 130 6.33 2.62 10.97
C PHE A 130 7.41 3.56 11.48
N VAL A 131 8.58 3.02 11.85
CA VAL A 131 9.64 3.77 12.53
C VAL A 131 10.96 3.64 11.78
N GLN A 132 11.65 4.77 11.63
CA GLN A 132 12.98 4.86 11.03
C GLN A 132 13.84 5.89 11.80
N ALA A 133 15.16 5.71 11.75
CA ALA A 133 16.11 6.73 12.19
C ALA A 133 16.57 7.55 10.98
N ARG A 134 16.45 8.88 11.07
CA ARG A 134 16.72 9.83 9.99
C ARG A 134 17.75 10.87 10.42
N LEU A 135 18.43 11.46 9.45
CA LEU A 135 19.29 12.62 9.71
C LEU A 135 18.45 13.88 9.91
N ALA A 136 18.70 14.59 11.01
CA ALA A 136 18.08 15.88 11.30
C ALA A 136 18.78 17.05 10.58
N ASP A 137 19.98 16.82 10.05
CA ASP A 137 20.80 17.87 9.43
C ASP A 137 20.44 18.12 7.96
N ASN A 138 19.72 17.20 7.30
CA ASN A 138 19.36 17.31 5.89
C ASN A 138 18.03 16.62 5.57
N CYS A 139 16.96 17.41 5.46
CA CYS A 139 15.62 16.88 5.14
C CYS A 139 15.43 16.39 3.69
N ASN A 140 16.37 16.67 2.79
CA ASN A 140 16.37 16.08 1.45
C ASN A 140 16.90 14.65 1.47
N ASN A 141 17.57 14.23 2.55
CA ASN A 141 18.01 12.85 2.73
C ASN A 141 16.88 12.01 3.36
N THR A 142 16.26 11.19 2.52
CA THR A 142 15.23 10.23 2.91
C THR A 142 15.77 8.81 3.02
N SER A 143 17.04 8.61 3.38
CA SER A 143 17.60 7.30 3.72
C SER A 143 17.57 7.05 5.23
N PRO A 144 17.18 5.85 5.69
CA PRO A 144 17.27 5.49 7.09
C PRO A 144 18.72 5.16 7.48
N HIS A 145 19.04 5.28 8.76
CA HIS A 145 20.39 5.05 9.29
C HIS A 145 20.40 4.08 10.48
N GLY A 146 21.42 3.22 10.54
CA GLY A 146 21.53 2.20 11.58
C GLY A 146 20.56 1.05 11.39
N THR A 147 20.48 0.17 12.38
CA THR A 147 19.65 -1.04 12.33
C THR A 147 18.88 -1.24 13.61
N PHE A 148 17.72 -1.86 13.51
CA PHE A 148 16.83 -2.15 14.61
C PHE A 148 16.88 -3.62 15.01
N THR A 149 16.56 -3.86 16.27
CA THR A 149 16.23 -5.18 16.81
C THR A 149 14.93 -5.06 17.61
N VAL A 150 14.04 -6.02 17.44
CA VAL A 150 12.70 -6.02 18.04
C VAL A 150 12.56 -7.21 18.99
N PRO A 151 11.76 -7.09 20.07
CA PRO A 151 11.44 -8.22 20.94
C PRO A 151 10.63 -9.29 20.19
N SER A 152 10.72 -10.53 20.65
CA SER A 152 9.90 -11.65 20.16
C SER A 152 8.48 -11.62 20.76
N ASP A 153 7.81 -10.47 20.64
CA ASP A 153 6.48 -10.22 21.23
C ASP A 153 5.31 -10.51 20.27
N GLY A 154 5.63 -10.87 19.02
CA GLY A 154 4.64 -11.18 17.99
C GLY A 154 3.82 -9.98 17.52
N PHE A 155 4.30 -8.74 17.74
CA PHE A 155 3.67 -7.54 17.19
C PHE A 155 4.57 -6.82 16.19
N LEU A 156 5.88 -6.74 16.47
CA LEU A 156 6.82 -6.01 15.64
C LEU A 156 7.53 -6.91 14.63
N LYS A 157 7.81 -6.37 13.44
CA LYS A 157 8.78 -6.91 12.48
C LYS A 157 9.74 -5.84 11.99
N LEU A 158 10.84 -6.32 11.45
CA LEU A 158 11.85 -5.54 10.77
C LEU A 158 11.54 -5.54 9.27
N THR A 159 11.64 -4.37 8.63
CA THR A 159 11.45 -4.19 7.19
C THR A 159 12.71 -3.56 6.59
N PRO A 160 13.21 -4.06 5.45
CA PRO A 160 14.33 -3.44 4.75
C PRO A 160 13.85 -2.29 3.86
N CYS A 161 14.48 -1.13 4.02
CA CYS A 161 14.26 0.05 3.19
C CYS A 161 15.48 0.37 2.31
N THR A 162 16.67 0.36 2.89
CA THR A 162 17.96 0.53 2.20
C THR A 162 18.90 -0.61 2.56
N VAL A 163 18.96 -0.98 3.83
CA VAL A 163 19.69 -2.15 4.34
C VAL A 163 18.74 -3.06 5.11
N ALA A 164 19.21 -4.25 5.47
CA ALA A 164 18.42 -5.13 6.33
C ALA A 164 18.16 -4.46 7.69
N ASN A 165 16.91 -4.55 8.15
CA ASN A 165 16.48 -4.14 9.49
C ASN A 165 16.62 -2.64 9.81
N ASP A 166 16.53 -1.75 8.81
CA ASP A 166 16.62 -0.29 9.02
C ASP A 166 15.27 0.42 9.23
N ALA A 167 14.18 -0.36 9.27
CA ALA A 167 12.86 0.11 9.68
C ALA A 167 12.12 -0.93 10.53
N VAL A 168 11.19 -0.43 11.36
CA VAL A 168 10.31 -1.26 12.21
C VAL A 168 8.86 -1.02 11.82
N THR A 169 8.07 -2.10 11.73
CA THR A 169 6.62 -2.01 11.53
C THR A 169 5.85 -3.12 12.26
N GLN A 170 4.51 -3.13 12.19
CA GLN A 170 3.67 -4.17 12.80
C GLN A 170 3.53 -5.42 11.93
N ILE A 171 3.13 -6.54 12.54
CA ILE A 171 2.73 -7.79 11.85
C ILE A 171 1.23 -8.08 11.94
N ASN A 172 0.52 -7.38 12.82
CA ASN A 172 -0.91 -7.51 13.05
C ASN A 172 -1.46 -6.17 13.55
N ASP A 173 -2.78 -6.10 13.72
CA ASP A 173 -3.52 -4.91 14.14
C ASP A 173 -4.03 -4.99 15.59
N ILE A 174 -3.44 -5.85 16.42
CA ILE A 174 -3.80 -5.98 17.83
C ILE A 174 -3.50 -4.66 18.53
N PRO A 175 -4.49 -3.99 19.15
CA PRO A 175 -4.28 -2.69 19.81
C PRO A 175 -3.16 -2.72 20.85
N GLN A 176 -2.28 -1.73 20.80
CA GLN A 176 -1.17 -1.54 21.72
C GLN A 176 -1.22 -0.15 22.36
N THR A 177 -0.60 -0.03 23.53
CA THR A 177 -0.40 1.26 24.22
C THR A 177 1.07 1.64 24.34
N THR A 178 1.96 0.65 24.23
CA THR A 178 3.41 0.84 24.29
C THR A 178 4.14 -0.24 23.49
N LYS A 179 5.21 0.15 22.81
CA LYS A 179 6.16 -0.75 22.16
C LYS A 179 7.57 -0.21 22.32
N THR A 180 8.47 -1.12 22.66
CA THR A 180 9.89 -0.83 22.87
C THR A 180 10.72 -1.73 21.97
N PHE A 181 11.73 -1.14 21.34
CA PHE A 181 12.66 -1.80 20.45
C PHE A 181 14.03 -1.11 20.55
N ASN A 182 15.07 -1.78 20.09
CA ASN A 182 16.43 -1.27 20.17
C ASN A 182 16.91 -0.83 18.79
N TRP A 183 17.70 0.23 18.76
CA TRP A 183 18.39 0.73 17.59
C TRP A 183 19.89 0.75 17.82
N THR A 184 20.64 0.21 16.87
CA THR A 184 22.10 0.19 16.86
C THR A 184 22.60 1.27 15.90
N SER A 185 23.36 2.22 16.44
CA SER A 185 24.00 3.27 15.64
C SER A 185 24.98 2.65 14.64
N PRO A 186 25.08 3.19 13.41
CA PRO A 186 26.14 2.78 12.49
C PRO A 186 27.54 3.09 13.06
N SER A 187 28.56 2.46 12.48
CA SER A 187 29.96 2.67 12.84
C SER A 187 30.49 4.05 12.44
N SER A 188 29.93 4.64 11.38
CA SER A 188 30.16 6.02 10.98
C SER A 188 28.90 6.83 11.22
N ILE A 189 29.00 7.88 12.05
CA ILE A 189 27.89 8.78 12.35
C ILE A 189 27.89 9.91 11.29
N PRO A 190 26.88 9.96 10.40
CA PRO A 190 26.86 10.98 9.34
C PRO A 190 26.39 12.35 9.83
N GLY A 191 25.81 12.43 11.03
CA GLY A 191 25.26 13.66 11.59
C GLY A 191 24.35 13.40 12.79
N THR A 192 23.56 14.42 13.15
CA THR A 192 22.51 14.34 14.16
C THR A 192 21.39 13.42 13.67
N VAL A 193 21.01 12.45 14.50
CA VAL A 193 19.96 11.48 14.18
C VAL A 193 18.72 11.76 15.02
N TYR A 194 17.55 11.45 14.50
CA TYR A 194 16.33 11.35 15.29
C TYR A 194 15.45 10.21 14.78
N PHE A 195 14.57 9.72 15.63
CA PHE A 195 13.59 8.73 15.24
C PHE A 195 12.32 9.42 14.77
N ARG A 196 11.80 8.93 13.65
CA ARG A 196 10.55 9.36 13.07
C ARG A 196 9.60 8.18 13.05
N ALA A 197 8.34 8.44 13.38
CA ALA A 197 7.30 7.44 13.40
C ALA A 197 6.03 7.94 12.68
N THR A 198 5.41 7.02 11.96
CA THR A 198 4.01 7.13 11.57
C THR A 198 3.21 6.17 12.43
N VAL A 199 2.16 6.65 13.08
CA VAL A 199 1.37 5.90 14.05
C VAL A 199 -0.08 5.84 13.60
N VAL A 200 -0.63 4.64 13.52
CA VAL A 200 -1.96 4.37 12.98
C VAL A 200 -2.88 3.92 14.12
N TYR A 201 -3.95 4.67 14.36
CA TYR A 201 -5.03 4.25 15.27
C TYR A 201 -5.99 3.30 14.55
N ASN A 202 -6.43 3.69 13.35
CA ASN A 202 -7.24 2.87 12.45
C ASN A 202 -6.94 3.28 11.00
N GLU A 203 -7.58 2.62 10.03
CA GLU A 203 -7.36 2.87 8.60
C GLU A 203 -7.43 4.36 8.22
N LYS A 204 -8.36 5.13 8.76
CA LYS A 204 -8.56 6.54 8.36
C LYS A 204 -8.01 7.56 9.37
N THR A 205 -7.40 7.09 10.45
CA THR A 205 -6.93 7.94 11.55
C THR A 205 -5.49 7.58 11.90
N PHE A 206 -4.55 8.42 11.46
CA PHE A 206 -3.12 8.24 11.66
C PHE A 206 -2.38 9.59 11.73
N TRP A 207 -1.18 9.55 12.32
CA TRP A 207 -0.29 10.71 12.49
C TRP A 207 1.09 10.38 11.91
N THR A 208 1.73 11.35 11.27
CA THR A 208 3.04 11.21 10.59
C THR A 208 4.12 12.12 11.18
N ASP A 209 3.75 12.91 12.18
CA ASP A 209 4.53 13.92 12.88
C ASP A 209 4.94 13.46 14.29
N VAL A 210 5.11 12.15 14.49
CA VAL A 210 5.61 11.60 15.76
C VAL A 210 7.13 11.44 15.66
N SER A 211 7.88 12.18 16.47
CA SER A 211 9.35 12.13 16.48
C SER A 211 9.93 12.08 17.88
N SER A 212 11.14 11.54 18.01
CA SER A 212 11.93 11.61 19.24
C SER A 212 12.74 12.89 19.36
N ASP A 213 13.38 13.06 20.51
CA ASP A 213 14.49 13.99 20.67
C ASP A 213 15.67 13.65 19.74
N PHE A 214 16.53 14.65 19.51
CA PHE A 214 17.73 14.52 18.69
C PHE A 214 18.86 13.80 19.43
N LEU A 215 19.48 12.84 18.75
CA LEU A 215 20.72 12.18 19.14
C LEU A 215 21.88 12.92 18.48
N ARG A 216 22.63 13.67 19.28
CA ARG A 216 23.71 14.54 18.80
C ARG A 216 25.07 13.87 19.00
N PRO A 217 25.91 13.75 17.94
CA PRO A 217 27.29 13.30 18.10
C PRO A 217 28.13 14.37 18.81
N SER A 218 29.23 13.93 19.42
CA SER A 218 30.22 14.86 19.99
C SER A 218 30.76 15.80 18.90
N GLY A 219 30.71 17.10 19.16
CA GLY A 219 31.17 18.13 18.21
C GLY A 219 30.16 18.50 17.11
N ALA A 220 28.89 18.10 17.20
CA ALA A 220 27.87 18.50 16.24
C ALA A 220 27.62 20.02 16.25
N THR A 221 27.95 20.70 15.14
CA THR A 221 27.83 22.16 14.97
C THR A 221 26.54 22.60 14.27
N GLY A 222 25.79 21.67 13.66
CA GLY A 222 24.54 21.95 12.93
C GLY A 222 23.35 22.27 13.85
N THR A 223 22.36 22.98 13.29
CA THR A 223 21.04 23.14 13.91
C THR A 223 20.13 22.02 13.39
N PRO A 224 19.80 21.01 14.21
CA PRO A 224 18.94 19.91 13.77
C PRO A 224 17.50 20.41 13.60
N GLN A 225 16.80 19.83 12.63
CA GLN A 225 15.41 20.16 12.36
C GLN A 225 14.56 18.90 12.17
N VAL A 226 13.28 18.98 12.50
CA VAL A 226 12.31 17.91 12.23
C VAL A 226 11.85 18.06 10.77
N CYS A 227 12.08 17.03 9.96
CA CYS A 227 11.65 17.02 8.56
C CYS A 227 10.18 16.63 8.45
N THR A 228 9.40 17.32 7.62
CA THR A 228 7.97 17.03 7.40
C THR A 228 7.75 15.77 6.55
N VAL A 229 6.62 15.08 6.72
CA VAL A 229 6.23 13.96 5.84
C VAL A 229 5.51 14.60 4.68
N GLN A 230 5.88 14.24 3.46
CA GLN A 230 5.15 14.65 2.27
C GLN A 230 4.24 13.52 1.81
N LYS A 231 2.93 13.79 1.71
CA LYS A 231 2.02 12.91 0.98
C LYS A 231 2.46 12.98 -0.48
N THR A 232 2.98 11.89 -1.02
CA THR A 232 3.29 11.81 -2.45
C THR A 232 1.97 11.78 -3.19
N SER A 233 1.62 12.87 -3.87
CA SER A 233 0.53 12.91 -4.82
C SER A 233 0.92 12.09 -6.05
N GLY A 234 0.91 10.77 -5.92
CA GLY A 234 0.96 9.86 -7.07
C GLY A 234 -0.27 10.15 -7.93
N GLY A 235 -0.01 10.51 -9.18
CA GLY A 235 -0.95 11.10 -10.14
C GLY A 235 -2.38 10.57 -10.03
N ALA A 236 -3.31 11.49 -9.81
CA ALA A 236 -4.71 11.26 -10.06
C ALA A 236 -4.92 10.86 -11.53
N ALA A 237 -5.75 9.83 -11.72
CA ALA A 237 -6.45 9.50 -12.96
C ALA A 237 -5.62 9.05 -14.17
N VAL A 238 -5.32 7.74 -14.23
CA VAL A 238 -5.23 7.02 -15.52
C VAL A 238 -6.14 5.79 -15.49
N ALA A 239 -7.40 5.96 -15.05
CA ALA A 239 -8.37 4.86 -15.00
C ALA A 239 -9.70 5.15 -15.75
N ALA A 240 -9.97 6.39 -16.15
CA ALA A 240 -11.31 6.75 -16.67
C ALA A 240 -11.39 6.97 -18.19
N THR A 241 -10.28 7.15 -18.90
CA THR A 241 -10.33 7.60 -20.31
C THR A 241 -10.34 6.48 -21.35
N VAL A 242 -9.95 5.24 -20.99
CA VAL A 242 -9.88 4.10 -21.94
C VAL A 242 -11.25 3.43 -22.15
N LEU A 243 -12.18 3.54 -21.20
CA LEU A 243 -13.52 2.95 -21.29
C LEU A 243 -14.47 3.75 -22.20
N LEU A 244 -14.27 5.06 -22.38
CA LEU A 244 -15.16 5.88 -23.20
C LEU A 244 -14.88 5.74 -24.71
N THR A 245 -13.62 5.54 -25.11
CA THR A 245 -13.24 5.43 -26.53
C THR A 245 -13.59 4.07 -27.13
N THR A 246 -13.63 2.99 -26.34
CA THR A 246 -14.01 1.65 -26.81
C THR A 246 -15.53 1.51 -27.00
N VAL A 247 -16.35 2.14 -26.16
CA VAL A 247 -17.82 2.14 -26.32
C VAL A 247 -18.24 2.96 -27.54
N LEU A 248 -17.62 4.12 -27.79
CA LEU A 248 -17.91 4.95 -28.96
C LEU A 248 -17.51 4.27 -30.28
N ALA A 249 -16.36 3.59 -30.33
CA ALA A 249 -15.92 2.85 -31.52
C ALA A 249 -16.84 1.68 -31.90
N LEU A 250 -17.48 1.03 -30.91
CA LEU A 250 -18.44 -0.04 -31.15
C LEU A 250 -19.82 0.47 -31.59
N THR A 251 -20.23 1.67 -31.14
CA THR A 251 -21.51 2.26 -31.58
C THR A 251 -21.46 2.86 -32.99
N SER A 252 -20.29 3.30 -33.47
CA SER A 252 -20.15 3.83 -34.84
C SER A 252 -20.06 2.74 -35.91
N PHE A 253 -19.62 1.52 -35.56
CA PHE A 253 -19.63 0.38 -36.49
C PHE A 253 -21.02 -0.24 -36.68
N ALA A 254 -21.96 0.00 -35.77
CA ALA A 254 -23.34 -0.49 -35.86
C ALA A 254 -24.28 0.44 -36.65
N LEU A 255 -23.82 1.63 -37.07
CA LEU A 255 -24.64 2.60 -37.81
C LEU A 255 -24.29 2.74 -39.30
N VAL A 256 -23.27 2.02 -39.80
CA VAL A 256 -22.78 2.13 -41.19
C VAL A 256 -22.79 0.79 -41.94
N LEU A 257 -23.43 -0.26 -41.40
CA LEU A 257 -23.69 -1.53 -42.11
C LEU A 257 -25.18 -1.89 -42.09
#